data_AF-A0A955JWS8-F1
#
_entry.id   AF-A0A955JWS8-F1
#
_cell.length_a   1.000
_cell.length_b   1.000
_cell.length_c   1.000
_cell.angle_alpha   90.00
_cell.angle_beta   90.00
_cell.angle_gamma   90.00
#
_symmetry.space_group_name_H-M   'P 1'
#
loop_
_entity.id
_entity.type
_entity.pdbx_description
1 polymer ?
#
loop_
_entity_poly.entity_id
_entity_poly.type
_entity_poly.pdbx_seq_one_letter_code
_entity_poly.pdbx_strand_id
1 'polypeptide(L)'
;MIEMRVMDTITVYDFYQTNYRYELSENPGKHFHSDFTPELTPKEMLKLGIFGGLYMSDMPKEFPKDWFAHAKLSPDKKQHKELNYF
;
A
#
# COMPACT_ATOMS: atom_id res chain seq x y z
N MET A 1 0.29 5.82 -13.43
CA MET A 1 -0.68 5.08 -12.61
C MET A 1 -1.87 4.81 -13.51
N ILE A 2 -2.57 3.68 -13.35
CA ILE A 2 -3.84 3.48 -14.06
C ILE A 2 -4.78 4.59 -13.54
N GLU A 3 -5.43 5.31 -14.45
CA GLU A 3 -6.40 6.34 -14.08
C GLU A 3 -7.64 5.64 -13.54
N MET A 4 -7.71 5.49 -12.20
CA MET A 4 -8.83 4.90 -11.50
C MET A 4 -9.96 5.92 -11.37
N ARG A 5 -11.20 5.49 -11.61
CA ARG A 5 -12.41 6.31 -11.51
C ARG A 5 -13.35 5.69 -10.49
N VAL A 6 -14.08 6.55 -9.78
CA VAL A 6 -15.13 6.11 -8.88
C VAL A 6 -16.12 5.22 -9.65
N MET A 7 -16.58 4.14 -9.03
CA MET A 7 -17.37 3.02 -9.58
C MET A 7 -16.57 2.03 -10.44
N ASP A 8 -15.26 2.19 -10.62
CA ASP A 8 -14.44 1.15 -11.22
C ASP A 8 -14.41 -0.10 -10.34
N THR A 9 -14.52 -1.28 -10.96
CA THR A 9 -14.29 -2.56 -10.27
C THR A 9 -12.80 -2.89 -10.27
N ILE A 10 -12.17 -2.86 -9.10
CA ILE A 10 -10.79 -3.26 -8.90
C ILE A 10 -10.74 -4.76 -8.63
N THR A 11 -9.87 -5.46 -9.35
CA THR A 11 -9.59 -6.88 -9.09
C THR A 11 -8.18 -6.99 -8.52
N VAL A 12 -8.08 -7.44 -7.27
CA VAL A 12 -6.82 -7.59 -6.55
C VAL A 12 -6.16 -8.91 -6.94
N TYR A 13 -4.87 -8.80 -7.23
CA TYR A 13 -3.97 -9.91 -7.54
C TYR A 13 -2.64 -9.65 -6.85
N ASP A 14 -2.46 -10.25 -5.68
CA ASP A 14 -1.23 -10.21 -4.90
C ASP A 14 -0.91 -11.60 -4.31
N PHE A 15 0.14 -11.70 -3.49
CA PHE A 15 0.57 -12.95 -2.90
C PHE A 15 -0.45 -13.56 -1.91
N TYR A 16 -1.28 -12.73 -1.29
CA TYR A 16 -2.21 -13.10 -0.23
C TYR A 16 -3.64 -13.30 -0.75
N GLN A 17 -4.00 -12.62 -1.84
CA GLN A 17 -5.35 -12.56 -2.37
C GLN A 17 -5.36 -12.74 -3.89
N THR A 18 -6.28 -13.59 -4.36
CA THR A 18 -6.54 -13.76 -5.79
C THR A 18 -8.04 -13.65 -6.05
N ASN A 19 -8.43 -12.98 -7.13
CA ASN A 19 -9.82 -12.75 -7.53
C ASN A 19 -10.69 -11.97 -6.54
N TYR A 20 -10.10 -11.35 -5.51
CA TYR A 20 -10.83 -10.41 -4.68
C TYR A 20 -11.21 -9.18 -5.51
N ARG A 21 -12.46 -8.73 -5.39
CA ARG A 21 -12.99 -7.60 -6.16
C ARG A 21 -13.73 -6.64 -5.24
N TYR A 22 -13.55 -5.36 -5.51
CA TYR A 22 -14.30 -4.31 -4.86
C TYR A 22 -14.58 -3.17 -5.84
N GLU A 23 -15.60 -2.37 -5.55
CA GLU A 23 -15.90 -1.15 -6.29
C GLU A 23 -15.21 0.04 -5.63
N LEU A 24 -14.54 0.86 -6.43
CA LEU A 24 -13.92 2.08 -5.91
C LEU A 24 -15.02 3.09 -5.57
N SER A 25 -15.29 3.26 -4.28
CA SER A 25 -16.32 4.18 -3.81
C SER A 25 -15.88 5.65 -3.84
N GLU A 26 -14.57 5.92 -3.77
CA GLU A 26 -14.04 7.28 -3.69
C GLU A 26 -12.66 7.43 -4.34
N ASN A 27 -12.33 8.67 -4.71
CA ASN A 27 -11.02 8.98 -5.29
C ASN A 27 -9.89 8.85 -4.25
N PRO A 28 -8.72 8.30 -4.62
CA PRO A 28 -7.58 8.22 -3.71
C PRO A 28 -7.19 9.61 -3.15
N GLY A 29 -7.03 9.69 -1.83
CA GLY A 29 -6.58 10.92 -1.18
C GLY A 29 -7.65 12.01 -1.04
N LYS A 30 -8.94 11.69 -1.25
CA LYS A 30 -10.06 12.64 -1.18
C LYS A 30 -11.08 12.22 -0.12
N HIS A 31 -11.92 13.18 0.29
CA HIS A 31 -13.08 12.99 1.16
C HIS A 31 -12.80 12.27 2.49
N PHE A 32 -11.62 12.48 3.06
CA PHE A 32 -11.34 12.03 4.42
C PHE A 32 -12.23 12.75 5.44
N HIS A 33 -12.52 12.08 6.55
CA HIS A 33 -13.16 12.71 7.70
C HIS A 33 -12.34 13.92 8.18
N SER A 34 -12.99 14.97 8.68
CA SER A 34 -12.31 16.22 9.11
C SER A 34 -11.21 15.97 10.14
N ASP A 35 -11.45 14.99 11.02
CA ASP A 35 -10.57 14.65 12.13
C ASP A 35 -9.48 13.64 11.73
N PHE A 36 -9.48 13.19 10.47
CA PHE A 36 -8.43 12.30 9.96
C PHE A 36 -7.24 13.13 9.48
N THR A 37 -6.33 13.40 10.42
CA THR A 37 -5.09 14.15 10.18
C THR A 37 -3.87 13.27 10.47
N PRO A 38 -3.55 12.31 9.58
CA PRO A 38 -2.41 11.42 9.81
C PRO A 38 -1.09 12.19 9.75
N GLU A 39 -0.16 11.87 10.65
CA GLU A 39 1.18 12.48 10.66
C GLU A 39 2.06 12.02 9.50
N LEU A 40 1.75 10.85 8.93
CA LEU A 40 2.53 10.21 7.87
C LEU A 40 1.61 9.79 6.72
N THR A 41 2.12 9.95 5.50
CA THR A 41 1.54 9.34 4.31
C THR A 41 1.92 7.85 4.22
N PRO A 42 1.16 7.01 3.50
CA PRO A 42 1.52 5.61 3.31
C PRO A 42 2.93 5.39 2.72
N LYS A 43 3.35 6.27 1.80
CA LYS A 43 4.71 6.28 1.22
C LYS A 43 5.79 6.50 2.28
N GLU A 44 5.57 7.42 3.21
CA GLU A 44 6.49 7.68 4.32
C GLU A 44 6.52 6.51 5.31
N MET A 45 5.36 5.93 5.62
CA MET A 45 5.28 4.74 6.48
C MET A 45 6.08 3.56 5.92
N LEU A 46 5.94 3.31 4.60
CA LEU A 46 6.70 2.28 3.89
C LEU A 46 8.21 2.56 3.90
N LYS A 47 8.62 3.82 3.72
CA LYS A 47 10.03 4.23 3.78
C LYS A 47 10.63 4.04 5.18
N LEU A 48 9.86 4.27 6.24
CA LEU A 48 10.32 4.11 7.61
C LEU A 48 10.52 2.63 8.00
N GLY A 49 9.73 1.72 7.41
CA GLY A 49 9.72 0.30 7.79
C GLY A 49 8.64 -0.03 8.81
N ILE A 50 7.58 0.78 8.91
CA ILE A 50 6.45 0.54 9.83
C ILE A 50 5.80 -0.83 9.61
N PHE A 51 5.87 -1.34 8.38
CA PHE A 51 5.31 -2.63 7.99
C PHE A 51 6.33 -3.79 8.05
N GLY A 52 7.48 -3.62 8.71
CA GLY A 52 8.46 -4.70 8.90
C GLY A 52 9.05 -5.31 7.62
N GLY A 53 8.84 -4.66 6.47
CA GLY A 53 9.28 -5.05 5.14
C GLY A 53 8.67 -6.32 4.55
N LEU A 54 8.04 -7.19 5.33
CA LEU A 54 7.40 -8.39 4.79
C LEU A 54 6.07 -8.06 4.11
N TYR A 55 5.25 -7.24 4.76
CA TYR A 55 3.99 -6.77 4.19
C TYR A 55 4.28 -5.89 2.96
N MET A 56 3.59 -6.16 1.86
CA MET A 56 3.76 -5.49 0.55
C MET A 56 5.14 -5.71 -0.12
N SER A 57 5.90 -6.72 0.30
CA SER A 57 7.18 -7.10 -0.34
C SER A 57 7.03 -7.55 -1.81
N ASP A 58 5.82 -7.88 -2.23
CA ASP A 58 5.46 -8.20 -3.61
C ASP A 58 5.04 -6.99 -4.45
N MET A 59 5.04 -5.78 -3.87
CA MET A 59 4.68 -4.50 -4.51
C MET A 59 3.37 -4.60 -5.31
N PRO A 60 2.22 -4.77 -4.65
CA PRO A 60 0.95 -4.98 -5.33
C PRO A 60 0.66 -3.87 -6.35
N LYS A 61 0.18 -4.26 -7.54
CA LYS A 61 -0.06 -3.32 -8.65
C LYS A 61 -1.19 -2.33 -8.40
N GLU A 62 -1.99 -2.58 -7.36
CA GLU A 62 -3.09 -1.73 -6.92
C GLU A 62 -2.60 -0.38 -6.37
N PHE A 63 -1.40 -0.35 -5.78
CA PHE A 63 -0.87 0.87 -5.16
C PHE A 63 0.03 1.68 -6.11
N PRO A 64 0.18 2.99 -5.88
CA PRO A 64 1.11 3.82 -6.63
C PRO A 64 2.54 3.27 -6.60
N LYS A 65 3.16 3.10 -7.78
CA LYS A 65 4.54 2.60 -7.88
C LYS A 65 5.55 3.44 -7.09
N ASP A 66 5.30 4.74 -6.97
CA ASP A 66 6.18 5.67 -6.28
C ASP A 66 6.18 5.48 -4.75
N TRP A 67 5.17 4.81 -4.18
CA TRP A 67 5.17 4.42 -2.76
C TRP A 67 6.33 3.48 -2.44
N PHE A 68 6.74 2.65 -3.41
CA PHE A 68 7.74 1.60 -3.21
C PHE A 68 9.18 2.05 -3.52
N ALA A 69 9.38 3.25 -4.07
CA ALA A 69 10.69 3.72 -4.55
C ALA A 69 11.80 3.71 -3.46
N HIS A 70 11.42 3.96 -2.20
CA HIS A 70 12.32 3.93 -1.04
C HIS A 70 11.77 3.09 0.11
N ALA A 71 10.83 2.19 -0.19
CA ALA A 71 10.23 1.34 0.83
C ALA A 71 11.26 0.35 1.37
N LYS A 72 11.25 0.14 2.69
CA LYS A 72 12.03 -0.94 3.31
C LYS A 72 11.26 -2.25 3.10
N LEU A 73 11.62 -3.00 2.07
CA LEU A 73 10.98 -4.28 1.73
C LEU A 73 11.92 -5.45 2.00
N SER A 74 11.34 -6.59 2.38
CA SER A 74 12.04 -7.84 2.61
C SER A 74 12.61 -8.37 1.27
N PRO A 75 13.93 -8.60 1.17
CA PRO A 75 14.56 -9.03 -0.08
C PRO A 75 14.24 -10.49 -0.44
N ASP A 76 13.87 -11.31 0.54
CA ASP A 76 13.65 -12.75 0.38
C ASP A 76 12.23 -13.19 0.81
N LYS A 77 11.33 -12.23 1.04
CA LYS A 77 9.97 -12.44 1.53
C LYS A 77 9.89 -13.19 2.86
N LYS A 78 10.90 -12.99 3.72
CA LYS A 78 10.89 -13.45 5.12
C LYS A 78 10.85 -12.28 6.08
N GLN A 79 10.61 -12.60 7.36
CA GLN A 79 10.64 -11.62 8.43
C GLN A 79 12.08 -11.23 8.77
N HIS A 80 12.35 -9.92 8.79
CA HIS A 80 13.64 -9.32 9.16
C HIS A 80 13.38 -8.28 10.25
N LYS A 81 13.99 -8.47 11.43
CA LYS A 81 13.72 -7.59 12.59
C LYS A 81 14.21 -6.17 12.35
N GLU A 82 15.33 -6.03 11.63
CA GLU A 82 15.97 -4.77 11.27
C GLU A 82 15.16 -3.91 10.28
N LEU A 83 14.19 -4.50 9.59
CA LEU A 83 13.28 -3.77 8.69
C LEU A 83 12.07 -3.21 9.43
N ASN A 84 11.82 -3.65 10.68
CA ASN A 84 10.76 -3.11 11.51
C ASN A 84 11.23 -1.83 12.20
N TYR A 85 10.42 -0.78 12.10
CA TYR A 85 10.70 0.51 12.74
C TYR A 85 10.52 0.47 14.27
N PHE A 86 9.71 -0.48 14.78
CA PHE A 86 9.40 -0.65 16.21
C PHE A 86 10.14 -1.81 16.86
#